data_AF-A0A523MWS5-F1
#
_entry.id   AF-A0A523MWS5-F1
#
_cell.length_a   1.000
_cell.length_b   1.000
_cell.length_c   1.000
_cell.angle_alpha   90.00
_cell.angle_beta   90.00
_cell.angle_gamma   90.00
#
_symmetry.space_group_name_H-M   'P 1'
#
loop_
_entity.id
_entity.type
_entity.pdbx_description
1 polymer ?
#
loop_
_entity_poly.entity_id
_entity_poly.type
_entity_poly.pdbx_seq_one_letter_code
_entity_poly.pdbx_strand_id
1 'polypeptide(L)'
;MTFHHPVSKLILLTACLALPPLMTSGCTNAPEKHLEQLNKIIKIYNNAFESKSTTGGSKYVTEEKRKDYLIDYAEIQERVSFNESQILDFQYLKDGETVPLDVKDPEKEFNEARILMRYKILTKPSVTLKTIIIEQHWTYDGVMWLLDPDLKPFLQ
;
A
#
# COMPACT_ATOMS: atom_id res chain seq x y z
N MET A 1 -52.89 52.71 56.40
CA MET A 1 -51.96 52.55 55.27
C MET A 1 -51.58 51.07 55.19
N THR A 2 -52.52 50.19 54.87
CA THR A 2 -52.84 49.64 53.52
C THR A 2 -51.68 48.87 52.87
N PHE A 3 -51.61 47.58 53.22
CA PHE A 3 -51.02 46.51 52.43
C PHE A 3 -51.81 46.32 51.13
N HIS A 4 -51.10 46.12 50.01
CA HIS A 4 -51.67 45.62 48.76
C HIS A 4 -50.81 44.48 48.23
N HIS A 5 -51.36 43.26 48.25
CA HIS A 5 -51.19 42.26 47.20
C HIS A 5 -51.97 42.73 45.94
N PRO A 6 -51.78 42.22 44.69
CA PRO A 6 -51.94 40.78 44.41
C PRO A 6 -51.44 40.16 43.05
N VAL A 7 -51.72 38.85 42.91
CA VAL A 7 -51.99 38.01 41.70
C VAL A 7 -50.85 37.55 40.74
N SER A 8 -50.50 36.26 40.90
CA SER A 8 -50.57 35.15 39.93
C SER A 8 -50.48 35.42 38.41
N LYS A 9 -49.61 34.67 37.70
CA LYS A 9 -49.89 34.14 36.35
C LYS A 9 -48.93 33.00 35.95
N LEU A 10 -49.58 31.87 35.69
CA LEU A 10 -49.24 30.71 34.85
C LEU A 10 -48.51 31.09 33.54
N ILE A 11 -47.57 30.25 33.06
CA ILE A 11 -47.22 29.91 31.65
C ILE A 11 -45.94 29.04 31.71
N LEU A 12 -45.99 27.72 31.53
CA LEU A 12 -46.05 26.91 30.29
C LEU A 12 -44.66 26.41 29.86
N LEU A 13 -44.58 25.10 29.64
CA LEU A 13 -43.43 24.31 29.20
C LEU A 13 -42.66 24.93 28.02
N THR A 14 -41.33 24.80 28.05
CA THR A 14 -40.58 24.42 26.84
C THR A 14 -39.37 23.60 27.25
N ALA A 15 -39.52 22.28 27.21
CA ALA A 15 -38.41 21.35 27.27
C ALA A 15 -37.57 21.50 26.00
N CYS A 16 -36.44 22.21 26.09
CA CYS A 16 -35.38 22.12 25.09
C CYS A 16 -34.74 20.74 25.21
N LEU A 17 -35.18 19.80 24.36
CA LEU A 17 -34.44 18.61 24.00
C LEU A 17 -33.16 19.06 23.28
N ALA A 18 -32.08 19.29 24.04
CA ALA A 18 -30.75 19.41 23.49
C ALA A 18 -30.30 18.02 23.03
N LEU A 19 -30.60 17.68 21.78
CA LEU A 19 -29.91 16.61 21.06
C LEU A 19 -28.45 17.07 20.86
N PRO A 20 -27.46 16.37 21.43
CA PRO A 20 -26.07 16.70 21.12
C PRO A 20 -25.85 16.46 19.61
N PRO A 21 -25.19 17.39 18.90
CA PRO A 21 -24.79 17.11 17.53
C PRO A 21 -23.82 15.92 17.57
N LEU A 22 -24.24 14.82 16.94
CA LEU A 22 -23.35 13.76 16.49
C LEU A 22 -22.34 14.41 15.55
N MET A 23 -21.21 14.81 16.11
CA MET A 23 -20.00 15.11 15.37
C MET A 23 -19.65 13.82 14.63
N THR A 24 -20.07 13.75 13.36
CA THR A 24 -19.55 12.76 12.43
C THR A 24 -18.08 13.13 12.25
N SER A 25 -17.23 12.46 13.01
CA SER A 25 -15.81 12.37 12.74
C SER A 25 -15.66 11.68 11.39
N GLY A 26 -15.77 12.47 10.31
CA GLY A 26 -15.19 12.10 9.04
C GLY A 26 -13.73 11.80 9.31
N CYS A 27 -13.33 10.53 9.16
CA CYS A 27 -11.94 10.11 9.20
C CYS A 27 -11.19 10.92 8.12
N THR A 28 -10.64 12.04 8.52
CA THR A 28 -9.61 12.74 7.76
C THR A 28 -8.37 11.88 7.92
N ASN A 29 -8.20 10.91 7.02
CA ASN A 29 -6.96 10.16 6.96
C ASN A 29 -5.86 11.19 6.71
N ALA A 30 -4.94 11.33 7.67
CA ALA A 30 -3.74 12.11 7.44
C ALA A 30 -3.05 11.59 6.16
N PRO A 31 -2.40 12.47 5.37
CA PRO A 31 -1.66 12.02 4.19
C PRO A 31 -0.64 10.95 4.61
N GLU A 32 -0.77 9.74 4.05
CA GLU A 32 0.14 8.62 4.28
C GLU A 32 1.53 9.01 3.77
N LYS A 33 2.56 8.78 4.59
CA LYS A 33 3.93 9.17 4.28
C LYS A 33 4.46 8.40 3.07
N HIS A 34 5.28 9.04 2.25
CA HIS A 34 5.70 8.48 0.95
C HIS A 34 6.42 7.11 1.08
N LEU A 35 7.33 7.00 2.05
CA LEU A 35 8.03 5.75 2.39
C LEU A 35 7.11 4.69 3.01
N GLU A 36 6.13 5.11 3.82
CA GLU A 36 5.14 4.20 4.41
C GLU A 36 4.25 3.59 3.33
N GLN A 37 3.80 4.42 2.38
CA GLN A 37 3.02 4.00 1.22
C GLN A 37 3.81 2.99 0.37
N LEU A 38 5.09 3.24 0.09
CA LEU A 38 5.96 2.32 -0.65
C LEU A 38 6.05 0.96 0.06
N ASN A 39 6.45 0.94 1.33
CA ASN A 39 6.61 -0.28 2.14
C ASN A 39 5.32 -1.12 2.18
N LYS A 40 4.18 -0.46 2.32
CA LYS A 40 2.86 -1.10 2.28
C LYS A 40 2.56 -1.69 0.91
N ILE A 41 2.79 -0.96 -0.16
CA ILE A 41 2.53 -1.43 -1.54
C ILE A 41 3.40 -2.65 -1.85
N ILE A 42 4.69 -2.63 -1.53
CA ILE A 42 5.61 -3.77 -1.71
C ILE A 42 5.07 -5.01 -1.00
N LYS A 43 4.64 -4.86 0.26
CA LYS A 43 4.07 -5.97 1.03
C LYS A 43 2.79 -6.51 0.40
N ILE A 44 1.87 -5.63 -0.01
CA ILE A 44 0.60 -6.06 -0.63
C ILE A 44 0.87 -6.76 -1.96
N TYR A 45 1.74 -6.20 -2.80
CA TYR A 45 2.13 -6.79 -4.08
C TYR A 45 2.74 -8.17 -3.88
N ASN A 46 3.79 -8.29 -3.06
CA ASN A 46 4.49 -9.57 -2.85
C ASN A 46 3.55 -10.62 -2.25
N ASN A 47 2.70 -10.25 -1.29
CA ASN A 47 1.68 -11.15 -0.77
C ASN A 47 0.72 -11.63 -1.88
N ALA A 48 0.26 -10.74 -2.75
CA ALA A 48 -0.64 -11.09 -3.85
C ALA A 48 0.03 -12.00 -4.89
N PHE A 49 1.29 -11.74 -5.22
CA PHE A 49 2.11 -12.51 -6.15
C PHE A 49 2.41 -13.92 -5.61
N GLU A 50 2.91 -14.00 -4.37
CA GLU A 50 3.35 -15.25 -3.73
C GLU A 50 2.17 -16.16 -3.37
N SER A 51 1.04 -15.58 -2.95
CA SER A 51 -0.19 -16.32 -2.65
C SER A 51 -0.93 -16.83 -3.89
N LYS A 52 -0.42 -16.53 -5.09
CA LYS A 52 -1.05 -16.86 -6.37
C LYS A 52 -2.46 -16.26 -6.50
N SER A 53 -2.67 -15.04 -5.99
CA SER A 53 -3.94 -14.32 -6.21
C SER A 53 -4.23 -14.19 -7.71
N THR A 54 -5.50 -14.11 -8.11
CA THR A 54 -5.93 -14.12 -9.53
C THR A 54 -5.18 -13.11 -10.41
N THR A 55 -4.78 -11.96 -9.87
CA THR A 55 -4.12 -10.89 -10.64
C THR A 55 -2.65 -10.68 -10.28
N GLY A 56 -2.12 -11.40 -9.30
CA GLY A 56 -0.71 -11.27 -8.87
C GLY A 56 -0.33 -9.91 -8.29
N GLY A 57 -1.29 -9.02 -8.08
CA GLY A 57 -0.99 -7.62 -7.75
C GLY A 57 -0.75 -6.72 -8.97
N SER A 58 -1.21 -7.11 -10.17
CA SER A 58 -1.07 -6.35 -11.43
C SER A 58 -1.56 -4.89 -11.38
N LYS A 59 -2.39 -4.52 -10.40
CA LYS A 59 -2.78 -3.13 -10.15
C LYS A 59 -1.61 -2.23 -9.73
N TYR A 60 -0.51 -2.81 -9.26
CA TYR A 60 0.73 -2.13 -8.93
C TYR A 60 1.77 -2.21 -10.06
N VAL A 61 1.43 -2.80 -11.20
CA VAL A 61 2.34 -2.89 -12.36
C VAL A 61 2.08 -1.70 -13.28
N THR A 62 3.16 -1.15 -13.84
CA THR A 62 3.12 -0.11 -14.89
C THR A 62 2.14 -0.49 -16.00
N GLU A 63 1.34 0.47 -16.45
CA GLU A 63 0.22 0.18 -17.38
C GLU A 63 0.70 -0.47 -18.68
N GLU A 64 1.81 0.02 -19.24
CA GLU A 64 2.42 -0.49 -20.45
C GLU A 64 2.79 -1.99 -20.36
N LYS A 65 3.25 -2.45 -19.19
CA LYS A 65 3.73 -3.82 -18.99
C LYS A 65 2.70 -4.75 -18.36
N ARG A 66 1.53 -4.24 -17.96
CA ARG A 66 0.51 -5.00 -17.21
C ARG A 66 -0.02 -6.21 -17.97
N LYS A 67 -0.19 -6.10 -19.29
CA LYS A 67 -0.70 -7.20 -20.13
C LYS A 67 0.30 -8.36 -20.16
N ASP A 68 1.56 -8.07 -20.48
CA ASP A 68 2.60 -9.09 -20.57
C ASP A 68 2.88 -9.71 -19.21
N TYR A 69 2.88 -8.89 -18.15
CA TYR A 69 2.92 -9.35 -16.76
C TYR A 69 1.85 -10.41 -16.46
N LEU A 70 0.58 -10.19 -16.87
CA LEU A 70 -0.51 -11.13 -16.58
C LEU A 70 -0.36 -12.44 -17.34
N ILE A 71 0.22 -12.42 -18.55
CA ILE A 71 0.51 -13.63 -19.33
C ILE A 71 1.60 -14.45 -18.63
N ASP A 72 2.73 -13.82 -18.32
CA ASP A 72 3.86 -14.46 -17.63
C ASP A 72 3.45 -14.97 -16.24
N TYR A 73 2.66 -14.18 -15.51
CA TYR A 73 2.19 -14.54 -14.19
C TYR A 73 1.26 -15.76 -14.21
N ALA A 74 0.42 -15.93 -15.24
CA ALA A 74 -0.41 -17.13 -15.37
C ALA A 74 0.45 -18.41 -15.45
N GLU A 75 1.55 -18.37 -16.20
CA GLU A 75 2.50 -19.50 -16.26
C GLU A 75 3.19 -19.74 -14.90
N ILE A 76 3.61 -18.68 -14.21
CA ILE A 76 4.19 -18.77 -12.87
C ILE A 76 3.20 -19.40 -11.89
N GLN A 77 1.93 -18.99 -11.91
CA GLN A 77 0.89 -19.56 -11.05
C GLN A 77 0.76 -21.06 -11.22
N GLU A 78 0.88 -21.59 -12.44
CA GLU A 78 0.78 -23.01 -12.72
C GLU A 78 2.02 -23.80 -12.27
N ARG A 79 3.21 -23.24 -12.50
CA ARG A 79 4.48 -23.99 -12.44
C ARG A 79 5.31 -23.75 -11.18
N VAL A 80 5.17 -22.60 -10.54
CA VAL A 80 6.06 -22.14 -9.46
C VAL A 80 5.32 -22.16 -8.13
N SER A 81 5.90 -22.73 -7.08
CA SER A 81 5.42 -22.57 -5.70
C SER A 81 6.44 -21.77 -4.89
N PHE A 82 5.95 -20.80 -4.11
CA PHE A 82 6.78 -19.96 -3.26
C PHE A 82 6.91 -20.58 -1.87
N ASN A 83 8.15 -20.75 -1.40
CA ASN A 83 8.42 -21.30 -0.08
C ASN A 83 8.82 -20.20 0.93
N GLU A 84 9.70 -19.30 0.51
CA GLU A 84 10.21 -18.21 1.34
C GLU A 84 10.55 -17.03 0.44
N SER A 85 10.24 -15.82 0.90
CA SER A 85 10.73 -14.57 0.32
C SER A 85 11.39 -13.71 1.39
N GLN A 86 12.44 -12.99 1.01
CA GLN A 86 13.14 -12.07 1.91
C GLN A 86 13.60 -10.84 1.13
N ILE A 87 13.39 -9.65 1.70
CA ILE A 87 14.06 -8.43 1.24
C ILE A 87 15.50 -8.44 1.75
N LEU A 88 16.46 -8.33 0.82
CA LEU A 88 17.89 -8.30 1.11
C LEU A 88 18.41 -6.88 1.26
N ASP A 89 17.93 -5.95 0.44
CA ASP A 89 18.41 -4.58 0.41
C ASP A 89 17.36 -3.61 -0.16
N PHE A 90 17.53 -2.33 0.17
CA PHE A 90 16.75 -1.20 -0.33
C PHE A 90 17.67 -0.07 -0.79
N GLN A 91 17.42 0.41 -2.00
CA GLN A 91 18.03 1.62 -2.53
C GLN A 91 16.94 2.59 -2.95
N TYR A 92 17.03 3.84 -2.50
CA TYR A 92 16.13 4.93 -2.88
C TYR A 92 16.82 5.82 -3.90
N LEU A 93 16.08 6.26 -4.92
CA LEU A 93 16.61 7.06 -6.00
C LEU A 93 15.75 8.28 -6.30
N LYS A 94 16.43 9.34 -6.72
CA LYS A 94 15.85 10.55 -7.27
C LYS A 94 16.29 10.69 -8.71
N ASP A 95 15.37 10.52 -9.64
CA ASP A 95 15.63 10.68 -11.08
C ASP A 95 16.85 9.85 -11.53
N GLY A 96 16.93 8.60 -11.06
CA GLY A 96 18.02 7.66 -11.31
C GLY A 96 19.27 7.78 -10.43
N GLU A 97 19.39 8.78 -9.55
CA GLU A 97 20.54 8.96 -8.65
C GLU A 97 20.25 8.48 -7.22
N THR A 98 21.21 7.83 -6.56
CA THR A 98 21.01 7.30 -5.20
C THR A 98 20.85 8.42 -4.17
N VAL A 99 19.85 8.29 -3.31
CA VAL A 99 19.57 9.23 -2.21
C VAL A 99 20.03 8.60 -0.88
N PRO A 100 20.88 9.29 -0.11
CA PRO A 100 21.24 8.86 1.25
C PRO A 100 20.02 8.81 2.18
N LEU A 101 19.97 7.81 3.06
CA LEU A 101 18.88 7.67 4.04
C LEU A 101 18.96 8.65 5.22
N ASP A 102 20.07 9.38 5.37
CA ASP A 102 20.30 10.33 6.47
C ASP A 102 19.72 11.73 6.21
N VAL A 103 19.03 11.93 5.08
CA VAL A 103 18.36 13.19 4.77
C VAL A 103 17.22 13.43 5.78
N LYS A 104 17.10 14.68 6.26
CA LYS A 104 16.12 15.07 7.31
C LYS A 104 14.67 14.75 6.98
N ASP A 105 14.34 14.62 5.70
CA ASP A 105 13.00 14.31 5.22
C ASP A 105 13.10 13.46 3.94
N PRO A 106 13.42 12.16 4.07
CA PRO A 106 13.60 11.29 2.90
C PRO A 106 12.32 11.23 2.06
N GLU A 107 11.14 11.46 2.66
CA GLU A 107 9.84 11.38 1.99
C GLU A 107 9.66 12.35 0.82
N LYS A 108 10.47 13.41 0.72
CA LYS A 108 10.41 14.39 -0.37
C LYS A 108 11.47 14.21 -1.44
N GLU A 109 12.44 13.34 -1.19
CA GLU A 109 13.71 13.36 -1.90
C GLU A 109 13.89 12.17 -2.84
N PHE A 110 12.97 11.20 -2.90
CA PHE A 110 13.05 10.09 -3.84
C PHE A 110 11.72 9.87 -4.58
N ASN A 111 11.79 9.38 -5.81
CA ASN A 111 10.65 9.01 -6.67
C ASN A 111 10.81 7.60 -7.25
N GLU A 112 11.91 6.93 -6.93
CA GLU A 112 12.26 5.61 -7.38
C GLU A 112 12.80 4.78 -6.21
N ALA A 113 12.61 3.46 -6.28
CA ALA A 113 13.20 2.53 -5.34
C ALA A 113 13.58 1.22 -6.01
N ARG A 114 14.75 0.69 -5.66
CA ARG A 114 15.20 -0.65 -6.04
C ARG A 114 15.25 -1.53 -4.81
N ILE A 115 14.64 -2.71 -4.92
CA ILE A 115 14.49 -3.63 -3.79
C ILE A 115 15.05 -4.97 -4.21
N LEU A 116 16.12 -5.39 -3.55
CA LEU A 116 16.71 -6.68 -3.82
C LEU A 116 15.94 -7.75 -3.04
N MET A 117 15.28 -8.65 -3.77
CA MET A 117 14.46 -9.71 -3.23
C MET A 117 15.14 -11.06 -3.44
N ARG A 118 15.09 -11.93 -2.42
CA ARG A 118 15.41 -13.35 -2.53
C ARG A 118 14.14 -14.18 -2.44
N TYR A 119 13.92 -15.05 -3.41
CA TYR A 119 12.85 -16.05 -3.40
C TYR A 119 13.43 -17.46 -3.37
N LYS A 120 12.91 -18.31 -2.49
CA LYS A 120 13.08 -19.76 -2.57
C LYS A 120 11.81 -20.34 -3.15
N ILE A 121 11.93 -21.00 -4.30
CA ILE A 121 10.80 -21.52 -5.06
C ILE A 121 10.97 -23.00 -5.39
N LEU A 122 9.85 -23.69 -5.59
CA LEU A 122 9.80 -25.01 -6.20
C LEU A 122 9.20 -24.90 -7.60
N THR A 123 9.83 -25.54 -8.57
CA THR A 123 9.39 -25.53 -9.97
C THR A 123 8.91 -26.92 -10.41
N LYS A 124 7.74 -26.97 -11.06
CA LYS A 124 7.19 -28.18 -11.67
C LYS A 124 7.69 -28.37 -13.12
N PRO A 125 7.79 -29.61 -13.61
CA PRO A 125 7.41 -30.89 -12.96
C PRO A 125 8.51 -31.50 -12.08
N SER A 126 9.75 -31.03 -12.18
CA SER A 126 10.93 -31.66 -11.58
C SER A 126 11.14 -31.40 -10.07
N VAL A 127 10.15 -30.81 -9.39
CA VAL A 127 10.15 -30.40 -7.96
C VAL A 127 11.55 -29.96 -7.50
N THR A 128 12.12 -29.02 -8.23
CA THR A 128 13.47 -28.53 -7.96
C THR A 128 13.39 -27.26 -7.12
N LEU A 129 14.07 -27.27 -5.96
CA LEU A 129 14.23 -26.07 -5.13
C LEU A 129 15.26 -25.15 -5.78
N LYS A 130 14.84 -23.95 -6.16
CA LYS A 130 15.69 -22.90 -6.72
C LYS A 130 15.68 -21.69 -5.80
N THR A 131 16.82 -21.02 -5.70
CA THR A 131 16.90 -19.68 -5.11
C THR A 131 17.04 -18.68 -6.24
N ILE A 132 16.17 -17.69 -6.29
CA ILE A 132 16.20 -16.59 -7.24
C ILE A 132 16.47 -15.31 -6.46
N ILE A 133 17.36 -14.47 -7.00
CA ILE A 133 17.55 -13.10 -6.52
C ILE A 133 17.11 -12.18 -7.66
N ILE A 134 16.16 -11.30 -7.39
CA ILE A 134 15.68 -10.29 -8.35
C ILE A 134 15.75 -8.91 -7.74
N GLU A 135 15.92 -7.90 -8.57
CA GLU A 135 15.75 -6.51 -8.18
C GLU A 135 14.38 -6.05 -8.66
N GLN A 136 13.52 -5.59 -7.74
CA GLN A 136 12.25 -4.96 -8.09
C GLN A 136 12.46 -3.46 -8.26
N HIS A 137 12.04 -2.91 -9.40
CA HIS A 137 12.15 -1.48 -9.70
C HIS A 137 10.79 -0.81 -9.53
N TRP A 138 10.72 0.14 -8.60
CA TRP A 138 9.52 0.87 -8.26
C TRP A 138 9.67 2.34 -8.61
N THR A 139 8.64 2.95 -9.19
CA THR A 139 8.60 4.36 -9.55
C THR A 139 7.28 4.98 -9.08
N TYR A 140 7.35 6.22 -8.59
CA TYR A 140 6.17 6.98 -8.18
C TYR A 140 5.65 7.84 -9.33
N ASP A 141 4.36 7.70 -9.66
CA ASP A 141 3.71 8.43 -10.76
C ASP A 141 3.05 9.76 -10.31
N GLY A 142 3.21 10.15 -9.04
CA GLY A 142 2.52 11.28 -8.43
C GLY A 142 1.26 10.90 -7.64
N VAL A 143 0.81 9.65 -7.75
CA VAL A 143 -0.36 9.11 -7.02
C VAL A 143 0.02 7.85 -6.25
N MET A 144 0.69 6.90 -6.90
CA MET A 144 1.05 5.61 -6.34
C MET A 144 2.38 5.07 -6.86
N TRP A 145 2.90 4.08 -6.14
CA TRP A 145 4.08 3.34 -6.56
C TRP A 145 3.70 2.24 -7.54
N LEU A 146 4.43 2.21 -8.65
CA LEU A 146 4.28 1.25 -9.73
C LEU A 146 5.57 0.47 -9.92
N LEU A 147 5.43 -0.84 -10.10
CA LEU A 147 6.47 -1.80 -10.40
C LEU A 147 6.72 -1.83 -11.90
N ASP A 148 7.98 -1.73 -12.30
CA ASP A 148 8.47 -2.26 -13.56
C ASP A 148 8.82 -3.75 -13.37
N PRO A 149 8.01 -4.69 -13.88
CA PRO A 149 8.17 -6.10 -13.57
C PRO A 149 9.24 -6.78 -14.42
N ASP A 150 10.08 -7.60 -13.79
CA ASP A 150 10.86 -8.63 -14.47
C ASP A 150 10.50 -10.02 -13.91
N LEU A 151 9.73 -10.77 -14.70
CA LEU A 151 9.25 -12.10 -14.33
C LEU A 151 10.07 -13.24 -14.94
N LYS A 152 11.01 -12.93 -15.85
CA LYS A 152 11.83 -13.94 -16.55
C LYS A 152 12.54 -14.91 -15.59
N PRO A 153 13.09 -14.49 -14.43
CA PRO A 153 13.77 -15.41 -13.54
C PRO A 153 12.88 -16.55 -13.01
N PHE A 154 11.57 -16.37 -12.93
CA PHE A 154 10.62 -17.39 -12.46
C PHE A 154 10.21 -18.39 -13.54
N LEU A 155 10.44 -18.05 -14.81
CA LEU A 155 10.04 -18.84 -15.97
C LEU A 155 11.15 -19.77 -16.51
N GLN A 156 12.35 -19.70 -15.92
CA GLN A 156 13.52 -20.52 -16.26
C GLN A 156 13.57 -21.87 -15.53
#